data_AF-A0A3E3EAM4-F1
#
_entry.id   AF-A0A3E3EAM4-F1
#
_cell.length_a   1.000
_cell.length_b   1.000
_cell.length_c   1.000
_cell.angle_alpha   90.00
_cell.angle_beta   90.00
_cell.angle_gamma   90.00
#
_symmetry.space_group_name_H-M   'P 1'
#
loop_
_entity.id
_entity.type
_entity.pdbx_description
1 polymer ?
#
loop_
_entity_poly.entity_id
_entity_poly.type
_entity_poly.pdbx_seq_one_letter_code
_entity_poly.pdbx_strand_id
1 'polypeptide(L)'
;MKCISMLTKNGKTNALNWRINKMTTVKQLLDLARAWIGCRESDGSHMEIVNVYNSYTPLPRNYKVKSNDSWCMVFISALFIKVGLANLCPLECSCGKAIEKAKEMGIWEENGAITPNVGDLIMYDWDKKDGWPEHVGIVESVNGNTFTVIEGNKNDAVGRRTVTVGSASIRGFVKPMYDGATPNVSDTPQAENDVDTTVNYKVKVNTPSGVNCRNAPNGAKVKAYANGTELTISKEKIGWGYTGEGWVSLQYCTKIQDSVAQNLGTYEVIASDLSVRTGPGENYRRKTYNELTVDAKKHDYDKDGCLNKGTRVTVKEWKNGFARIPSGWVSGDYLKKV
;
A
#
# COMPACT_ATOMS: atom_id res chain seq x y z
N MET A 1 35.24 -9.80 -41.32
CA MET A 1 33.90 -9.44 -40.79
C MET A 1 34.09 -8.94 -39.37
N LYS A 2 33.73 -7.68 -39.11
CA LYS A 2 33.97 -7.00 -37.82
C LYS A 2 33.04 -7.57 -36.74
N CYS A 3 33.62 -8.20 -35.72
CA CYS A 3 32.98 -8.35 -34.42
C CYS A 3 32.78 -6.96 -33.83
N ILE A 4 31.55 -6.48 -33.82
CA ILE A 4 31.14 -5.31 -33.03
C ILE A 4 30.86 -5.84 -31.62
N SER A 5 31.81 -5.63 -30.71
CA SER A 5 31.56 -5.74 -29.28
C SER A 5 30.64 -4.60 -28.85
N MET A 6 29.33 -4.87 -28.74
CA MET A 6 28.43 -3.96 -28.02
C MET A 6 28.51 -4.27 -26.53
N LEU A 7 29.27 -3.43 -25.83
CA LEU A 7 29.19 -3.25 -24.38
C LEU A 7 27.74 -2.89 -24.01
N THR A 8 27.00 -3.83 -23.43
CA THR A 8 25.66 -3.56 -22.92
C THR A 8 25.72 -2.80 -21.60
N LYS A 9 25.24 -1.57 -21.61
CA LYS A 9 24.90 -0.77 -20.42
C LYS A 9 23.77 -1.48 -19.65
N ASN A 10 24.12 -2.21 -18.60
CA ASN A 10 23.22 -3.04 -17.76
C ASN A 10 22.07 -2.31 -17.00
N GLY A 11 21.75 -1.05 -17.33
CA GLY A 11 20.70 -0.28 -16.65
C GLY A 11 19.42 -0.02 -17.46
N LYS A 12 19.47 0.00 -18.80
CA LYS A 12 18.32 0.43 -19.63
C LYS A 12 17.42 -0.71 -20.09
N THR A 13 17.94 -1.92 -20.22
CA THR A 13 17.19 -3.13 -20.63
C THR A 13 16.21 -3.61 -19.54
N ASN A 14 16.60 -3.52 -18.27
CA ASN A 14 15.79 -3.97 -17.14
C ASN A 14 14.54 -3.10 -16.92
N ALA A 15 14.64 -1.77 -17.06
CA ALA A 15 13.50 -0.86 -16.92
C ALA A 15 12.48 -0.99 -18.06
N LEU A 16 12.94 -1.29 -19.28
CA LEU A 16 12.07 -1.54 -20.43
C LEU A 16 11.30 -2.85 -20.26
N ASN A 17 12.00 -3.93 -19.86
CA ASN A 17 11.40 -5.24 -19.60
C ASN A 17 10.41 -5.21 -18.42
N TRP A 18 10.73 -4.46 -17.36
CA TRP A 18 9.83 -4.23 -16.22
C TRP A 18 8.52 -3.52 -16.63
N ARG A 19 8.62 -2.45 -17.43
CA ARG A 19 7.43 -1.76 -17.98
C ARG A 19 6.59 -2.66 -18.88
N ILE A 20 7.23 -3.50 -19.69
CA ILE A 20 6.56 -4.45 -20.59
C ILE A 20 5.81 -5.52 -19.79
N ASN A 21 6.44 -6.09 -18.76
CA ASN A 21 5.82 -7.10 -17.91
C ASN A 21 4.62 -6.54 -17.14
N LYS A 22 4.75 -5.36 -16.52
CA LYS A 22 3.65 -4.64 -15.85
C LYS A 22 2.44 -4.43 -16.76
N MET A 23 2.70 -3.94 -17.97
CA MET A 23 1.65 -3.63 -18.93
C MET A 23 0.95 -4.90 -19.41
N THR A 24 1.71 -6.00 -19.56
CA THR A 24 1.18 -7.28 -20.00
C THR A 24 0.26 -7.91 -18.94
N THR A 25 0.66 -7.90 -17.67
CA THR A 25 -0.14 -8.47 -16.57
C THR A 25 -1.45 -7.72 -16.32
N VAL A 26 -1.40 -6.37 -16.27
CA VAL A 26 -2.62 -5.54 -16.16
C VAL A 26 -3.53 -5.73 -17.38
N LYS A 27 -2.95 -5.81 -18.58
CA LYS A 27 -3.72 -6.06 -19.80
C LYS A 27 -4.44 -7.41 -19.76
N GLN A 28 -3.80 -8.48 -19.28
CA GLN A 28 -4.42 -9.81 -19.16
C GLN A 28 -5.63 -9.79 -18.21
N LEU A 29 -5.50 -9.12 -17.06
CA LEU A 29 -6.61 -8.95 -16.12
C LEU A 29 -7.78 -8.20 -16.76
N LEU A 30 -7.50 -7.08 -17.43
CA LEU A 30 -8.54 -6.27 -18.05
C LEU A 30 -9.15 -6.93 -19.29
N ASP A 31 -8.38 -7.70 -20.06
CA ASP A 31 -8.89 -8.53 -21.16
C ASP A 31 -9.92 -9.55 -20.62
N LEU A 32 -9.60 -10.24 -19.53
CA LEU A 32 -10.52 -11.19 -18.90
C LEU A 32 -11.72 -10.49 -18.28
N ALA A 33 -11.52 -9.38 -17.55
CA ALA A 33 -12.61 -8.60 -16.98
C ALA A 33 -13.58 -8.09 -18.06
N ARG A 34 -13.06 -7.66 -19.22
CA ARG A 34 -13.85 -7.28 -20.40
C ARG A 34 -14.61 -8.46 -21.01
N ALA A 35 -13.97 -9.63 -21.08
CA ALA A 35 -14.61 -10.84 -21.62
C ALA A 35 -15.78 -11.31 -20.75
N TRP A 36 -15.72 -11.07 -19.44
CA TRP A 36 -16.81 -11.39 -18.52
C TRP A 36 -17.90 -10.32 -18.42
N ILE A 37 -17.79 -9.18 -19.11
CA ILE A 37 -18.87 -8.18 -19.13
C ILE A 37 -20.16 -8.82 -19.64
N GLY A 38 -21.24 -8.63 -18.87
CA GLY A 38 -22.54 -9.20 -19.17
C GLY A 38 -22.84 -10.51 -18.45
N CYS A 39 -21.83 -11.21 -17.90
CA CYS A 39 -22.06 -12.35 -17.02
C CYS A 39 -22.95 -11.94 -15.84
N ARG A 40 -24.00 -12.70 -15.53
CA ARG A 40 -25.05 -12.30 -14.59
C ARG A 40 -25.71 -13.47 -13.87
N GLU A 41 -26.49 -13.14 -12.85
CA GLU A 41 -27.25 -14.12 -12.07
C GLU A 41 -28.43 -14.70 -12.84
N SER A 42 -29.18 -13.86 -13.57
CA SER A 42 -30.43 -14.24 -14.23
C SER A 42 -30.31 -15.37 -15.25
N ASP A 43 -29.13 -15.55 -15.86
CA ASP A 43 -28.85 -16.62 -16.83
C ASP A 43 -27.83 -17.64 -16.31
N GLY A 44 -27.40 -17.51 -15.05
CA GLY A 44 -26.44 -18.40 -14.40
C GLY A 44 -24.99 -18.24 -14.87
N SER A 45 -24.68 -17.35 -15.82
CA SER A 45 -23.32 -17.22 -16.39
C SER A 45 -22.28 -16.73 -15.37
N HIS A 46 -22.68 -16.00 -14.32
CA HIS A 46 -21.80 -15.64 -13.20
C HIS A 46 -21.17 -16.86 -12.51
N MET A 47 -21.77 -18.05 -12.64
CA MET A 47 -21.22 -19.27 -12.04
C MET A 47 -19.88 -19.67 -12.63
N GLU A 48 -19.54 -19.26 -13.86
CA GLU A 48 -18.18 -19.44 -14.39
C GLU A 48 -17.15 -18.79 -13.46
N ILE A 49 -17.45 -17.57 -12.99
CA ILE A 49 -16.60 -16.75 -12.13
C ILE A 49 -16.50 -17.37 -10.74
N VAL A 50 -17.65 -17.74 -10.15
CA VAL A 50 -17.73 -18.41 -8.85
C VAL A 50 -16.96 -19.74 -8.85
N ASN A 51 -17.06 -20.52 -9.94
CA ASN A 51 -16.35 -21.79 -10.08
C ASN A 51 -14.83 -21.61 -10.16
N VAL A 52 -14.35 -20.56 -10.84
CA VAL A 52 -12.91 -20.23 -10.85
C VAL A 52 -12.41 -19.96 -9.43
N TYR A 53 -13.10 -19.11 -8.67
CA TYR A 53 -12.75 -18.86 -7.27
C TYR A 53 -12.75 -20.15 -6.44
N ASN A 54 -13.82 -20.93 -6.54
CA ASN A 54 -14.00 -22.16 -5.77
C ASN A 54 -13.02 -23.29 -6.13
N SER A 55 -12.32 -23.18 -7.25
CA SER A 55 -11.27 -24.14 -7.65
C SER A 55 -9.92 -23.88 -6.99
N TYR A 56 -9.72 -22.70 -6.39
CA TYR A 56 -8.45 -22.31 -5.77
C TYR A 56 -8.29 -22.93 -4.38
N THR A 57 -7.10 -23.48 -4.10
CA THR A 57 -6.80 -24.14 -2.82
C THR A 57 -5.52 -23.59 -2.17
N PRO A 58 -5.52 -23.39 -0.83
CA PRO A 58 -6.69 -23.42 0.04
C PRO A 58 -7.65 -22.25 -0.29
N LEU A 59 -8.95 -22.47 -0.10
CA LEU A 59 -9.94 -21.41 -0.27
C LEU A 59 -9.68 -20.30 0.75
N PRO A 60 -9.75 -19.01 0.34
CA PRO A 60 -9.81 -17.94 1.32
C PRO A 60 -10.94 -18.23 2.32
N ARG A 61 -10.63 -18.05 3.60
CA ARG A 61 -11.53 -18.32 4.73
C ARG A 61 -12.02 -19.77 4.84
N ASN A 62 -11.46 -20.71 4.07
CA ASN A 62 -11.98 -22.06 3.89
C ASN A 62 -13.49 -22.06 3.50
N TYR A 63 -13.93 -21.03 2.78
CA TYR A 63 -15.34 -20.85 2.42
C TYR A 63 -15.55 -21.10 0.92
N LYS A 64 -16.44 -22.03 0.60
CA LYS A 64 -16.89 -22.29 -0.76
C LYS A 64 -18.12 -21.43 -1.06
N VAL A 65 -17.96 -20.48 -1.98
CA VAL A 65 -18.98 -19.52 -2.38
C VAL A 65 -20.15 -20.23 -3.07
N LYS A 66 -21.37 -19.86 -2.72
CA LYS A 66 -22.62 -20.42 -3.28
C LYS A 66 -23.13 -19.52 -4.42
N SER A 67 -24.09 -20.02 -5.19
CA SER A 67 -24.68 -19.30 -6.33
C SER A 67 -25.52 -18.08 -5.95
N ASN A 68 -25.90 -17.94 -4.68
CA ASN A 68 -26.73 -16.84 -4.19
C ASN A 68 -25.97 -15.93 -3.21
N ASP A 69 -24.65 -16.13 -3.07
CA ASP A 69 -23.80 -15.24 -2.28
C ASP A 69 -23.40 -14.02 -3.12
N SER A 70 -23.22 -12.88 -2.47
CA SER A 70 -22.63 -11.70 -3.12
C SER A 70 -21.22 -12.02 -3.65
N TRP A 71 -20.96 -11.71 -4.91
CA TRP A 71 -19.76 -12.17 -5.63
C TRP A 71 -18.86 -11.04 -6.17
N CYS A 72 -18.97 -9.82 -5.67
CA CYS A 72 -18.15 -8.68 -6.10
C CYS A 72 -16.64 -8.91 -5.86
N MET A 73 -16.24 -9.31 -4.64
CA MET A 73 -14.84 -9.64 -4.34
C MET A 73 -14.42 -10.99 -4.94
N VAL A 74 -15.38 -11.91 -5.09
CA VAL A 74 -15.18 -13.20 -5.76
C VAL A 74 -14.78 -12.99 -7.23
N PHE A 75 -15.42 -12.04 -7.91
CA PHE A 75 -15.05 -11.63 -9.27
C PHE A 75 -13.59 -11.18 -9.36
N ILE A 76 -13.17 -10.27 -8.48
CA ILE A 76 -11.77 -9.80 -8.43
C ILE A 76 -10.82 -10.96 -8.17
N SER A 77 -11.08 -11.77 -7.13
CA SER A 77 -10.25 -12.93 -6.82
C SER A 77 -10.16 -13.91 -8.01
N ALA A 78 -11.28 -14.17 -8.69
CA ALA A 78 -11.34 -15.05 -9.85
C ALA A 78 -10.52 -14.51 -11.04
N LEU A 79 -10.50 -13.19 -11.29
CA LEU A 79 -9.64 -12.59 -12.31
C LEU A 79 -8.18 -12.96 -12.07
N PHE A 80 -7.67 -12.67 -10.87
CA PHE A 80 -6.27 -12.91 -10.52
C PHE A 80 -5.92 -14.40 -10.48
N ILE A 81 -6.84 -15.26 -10.01
CA ILE A 81 -6.64 -16.72 -10.05
C ILE A 81 -6.51 -17.20 -11.50
N LYS A 82 -7.43 -16.79 -12.39
CA LYS A 82 -7.50 -17.29 -13.77
C LYS A 82 -6.28 -16.92 -14.60
N VAL A 83 -5.72 -15.73 -14.38
CA VAL A 83 -4.52 -15.25 -15.09
C VAL A 83 -3.20 -15.64 -14.39
N GLY A 84 -3.26 -16.38 -13.28
CA GLY A 84 -2.08 -16.85 -12.55
C GLY A 84 -1.37 -15.78 -11.70
N LEU A 85 -2.09 -14.75 -11.25
CA LEU A 85 -1.59 -13.63 -10.44
C LEU A 85 -2.17 -13.61 -9.01
N ALA A 86 -2.64 -14.75 -8.52
CA ALA A 86 -3.25 -14.92 -7.20
C ALA A 86 -2.45 -14.26 -6.05
N ASN A 87 -1.12 -14.31 -6.11
CA ASN A 87 -0.21 -13.75 -5.10
C ASN A 87 -0.22 -12.21 -5.02
N LEU A 88 -0.70 -11.51 -6.06
CA LEU A 88 -0.74 -10.05 -6.11
C LEU A 88 -2.06 -9.47 -5.61
N CYS A 89 -3.07 -10.31 -5.40
CA CYS A 89 -4.39 -9.91 -4.96
C CYS A 89 -4.61 -10.28 -3.49
N PRO A 90 -5.31 -9.45 -2.71
CA PRO A 90 -5.86 -9.88 -1.43
C PRO A 90 -7.00 -10.88 -1.68
N LEU A 91 -6.70 -12.11 -2.11
CA LEU A 91 -7.70 -13.12 -2.45
C LEU A 91 -8.64 -13.35 -1.25
N GLU A 92 -9.90 -13.04 -1.47
CA GLU A 92 -10.97 -13.06 -0.47
C GLU A 92 -12.34 -13.19 -1.16
N CYS A 93 -13.37 -13.53 -0.37
CA CYS A 93 -14.77 -13.45 -0.80
C CYS A 93 -15.52 -12.26 -0.16
N SER A 94 -14.94 -11.61 0.85
CA SER A 94 -15.51 -10.45 1.53
C SER A 94 -14.69 -9.19 1.26
N CYS A 95 -15.37 -8.09 0.88
CA CYS A 95 -14.72 -6.79 0.66
C CYS A 95 -13.95 -6.29 1.90
N GLY A 96 -14.55 -6.38 3.09
CA GLY A 96 -13.90 -5.91 4.31
C GLY A 96 -12.67 -6.72 4.67
N LYS A 97 -12.75 -8.05 4.51
CA LYS A 97 -11.58 -8.93 4.71
C LYS A 97 -10.51 -8.74 3.63
N ALA A 98 -10.90 -8.37 2.42
CA ALA A 98 -9.94 -8.00 1.38
C ALA A 98 -9.15 -6.74 1.75
N ILE A 99 -9.76 -5.74 2.40
CA ILE A 99 -9.02 -4.57 2.91
C ILE A 99 -8.05 -4.97 4.02
N GLU A 100 -8.47 -5.79 4.99
CA GLU A 100 -7.58 -6.29 6.05
C GLU A 100 -6.35 -6.97 5.44
N LYS A 101 -6.57 -7.86 4.48
CA LYS A 101 -5.49 -8.56 3.77
C LYS A 101 -4.66 -7.63 2.88
N ALA A 102 -5.26 -6.63 2.23
CA ALA A 102 -4.51 -5.64 1.44
C ALA A 102 -3.57 -4.80 2.32
N LYS A 103 -4.00 -4.48 3.56
CA LYS A 103 -3.15 -3.83 4.56
C LYS A 103 -2.00 -4.73 4.99
N GLU A 104 -2.25 -6.02 5.24
CA GLU A 104 -1.21 -7.01 5.53
C GLU A 104 -0.20 -7.14 4.39
N MET A 105 -0.67 -7.05 3.15
CA MET A 105 0.15 -7.09 1.94
C MET A 105 0.88 -5.76 1.64
N GLY A 106 0.63 -4.68 2.40
CA GLY A 106 1.25 -3.38 2.19
C GLY A 106 0.82 -2.67 0.90
N ILE A 107 -0.35 -3.03 0.36
CA ILE A 107 -0.87 -2.52 -0.93
C ILE A 107 -2.19 -1.76 -0.76
N TRP A 108 -2.51 -1.33 0.47
CA TRP A 108 -3.71 -0.55 0.77
C TRP A 108 -3.43 0.96 0.73
N GLU A 109 -4.29 1.69 0.01
CA GLU A 109 -4.32 3.14 -0.07
C GLU A 109 -5.65 3.65 0.50
N GLU A 110 -5.60 4.31 1.65
CA GLU A 110 -6.78 4.87 2.32
C GLU A 110 -7.30 6.13 1.60
N ASN A 111 -6.43 6.88 0.91
CA ASN A 111 -6.79 8.17 0.35
C ASN A 111 -7.66 8.02 -0.92
N GLY A 112 -8.98 8.08 -0.76
CA GLY A 112 -9.94 8.05 -1.87
C GLY A 112 -9.93 9.28 -2.80
N ALA A 113 -9.17 10.33 -2.45
CA ALA A 113 -9.06 11.54 -3.25
C ALA A 113 -7.94 11.51 -4.30
N ILE A 114 -7.14 10.44 -4.34
CA ILE A 114 -6.11 10.29 -5.37
C ILE A 114 -6.70 9.80 -6.69
N THR A 115 -6.04 10.13 -7.78
CA THR A 115 -6.27 9.48 -9.07
C THR A 115 -5.68 8.07 -9.02
N PRO A 116 -6.47 7.00 -9.23
CA PRO A 116 -5.95 5.63 -9.25
C PRO A 116 -5.16 5.36 -10.53
N ASN A 117 -4.42 4.25 -10.55
CA ASN A 117 -3.82 3.71 -11.77
C ASN A 117 -4.74 2.67 -12.42
N VAL A 118 -4.55 2.46 -13.72
CA VAL A 118 -5.16 1.32 -14.43
C VAL A 118 -4.66 0.02 -13.78
N GLY A 119 -5.59 -0.87 -13.43
CA GLY A 119 -5.33 -2.10 -12.68
C GLY A 119 -5.43 -1.99 -11.16
N ASP A 120 -5.56 -0.80 -10.58
CA ASP A 120 -5.87 -0.68 -9.15
C ASP A 120 -7.29 -1.21 -8.88
N LEU A 121 -7.55 -1.64 -7.64
CA LEU A 121 -8.88 -2.07 -7.21
C LEU A 121 -9.50 -0.96 -6.37
N ILE A 122 -10.62 -0.41 -6.81
CA ILE A 122 -11.40 0.51 -5.99
C ILE A 122 -12.20 -0.28 -4.96
N MET A 123 -12.18 0.16 -3.71
CA MET A 123 -13.12 -0.28 -2.69
C MET A 123 -14.17 0.80 -2.47
N TYR A 124 -15.44 0.41 -2.38
CA TYR A 124 -16.55 1.33 -2.11
C TYR A 124 -17.06 1.17 -0.69
N ASP A 125 -17.45 2.30 -0.12
CA ASP A 125 -18.19 2.46 1.13
C ASP A 125 -19.31 3.45 0.80
N TRP A 126 -20.46 2.90 0.40
CA TRP A 126 -21.57 3.65 -0.19
C TRP A 126 -22.25 4.55 0.82
N ASP A 127 -22.39 4.06 2.05
CA ASP A 127 -23.16 4.76 3.09
C ASP A 127 -22.30 5.62 4.03
N LYS A 128 -20.98 5.38 4.07
CA LYS A 128 -20.01 6.12 4.91
C LYS A 128 -20.29 6.08 6.40
N LYS A 129 -21.04 5.10 6.89
CA LYS A 129 -21.48 5.06 8.29
C LYS A 129 -20.47 4.40 9.21
N ASP A 130 -19.84 3.32 8.78
CA ASP A 130 -18.98 2.50 9.62
C ASP A 130 -17.58 2.26 9.04
N GLY A 131 -17.33 2.72 7.81
CA GLY A 131 -16.06 2.50 7.12
C GLY A 131 -15.89 1.09 6.57
N TRP A 132 -16.93 0.25 6.61
CA TRP A 132 -16.91 -1.11 6.08
C TRP A 132 -17.19 -1.09 4.57
N PRO A 133 -16.34 -1.69 3.74
CA PRO A 133 -16.57 -1.66 2.30
C PRO A 133 -17.68 -2.64 1.88
N GLU A 134 -18.59 -2.21 1.03
CA GLU A 134 -19.66 -3.07 0.50
C GLU A 134 -19.40 -3.54 -0.93
N HIS A 135 -18.51 -2.88 -1.68
CA HIS A 135 -18.26 -3.22 -3.08
C HIS A 135 -16.81 -3.01 -3.52
N VAL A 136 -16.47 -3.60 -4.68
CA VAL A 136 -15.12 -3.54 -5.27
C VAL A 136 -15.18 -3.60 -6.80
N GLY A 137 -14.23 -2.96 -7.47
CA GLY A 137 -14.05 -3.05 -8.93
C GLY A 137 -12.59 -2.89 -9.34
N ILE A 138 -12.23 -3.31 -10.56
CA ILE A 138 -10.89 -3.09 -11.13
C ILE A 138 -10.90 -1.89 -12.08
N VAL A 139 -9.94 -0.98 -11.95
CA VAL A 139 -9.82 0.22 -12.79
C VAL A 139 -9.37 -0.15 -14.20
N GLU A 140 -10.23 0.09 -15.18
CA GLU A 140 -10.00 -0.18 -16.60
C GLU A 140 -9.31 0.98 -17.31
N SER A 141 -9.71 2.22 -17.02
CA SER A 141 -9.16 3.42 -17.66
C SER A 141 -9.29 4.66 -16.80
N VAL A 142 -8.37 5.61 -16.96
CA VAL A 142 -8.37 6.91 -16.27
C VAL A 142 -8.37 8.02 -17.31
N ASN A 143 -9.28 8.98 -17.20
CA ASN A 143 -9.41 10.11 -18.09
C ASN A 143 -9.64 11.40 -17.30
N GLY A 144 -8.56 12.16 -17.10
CA GLY A 144 -8.60 13.40 -16.31
C GLY A 144 -9.08 13.14 -14.89
N ASN A 145 -10.23 13.72 -14.53
CA ASN A 145 -10.82 13.62 -13.19
C ASN A 145 -11.81 12.47 -13.02
N THR A 146 -11.99 11.62 -14.03
CA THR A 146 -12.83 10.43 -13.96
C THR A 146 -12.05 9.18 -14.32
N PHE A 147 -12.55 8.04 -13.87
CA PHE A 147 -12.02 6.74 -14.24
C PHE A 147 -13.17 5.74 -14.39
N THR A 148 -12.96 4.74 -15.24
CA THR A 148 -13.90 3.67 -15.51
C THR A 148 -13.39 2.39 -14.86
N VAL A 149 -14.29 1.68 -14.17
CA VAL A 149 -14.02 0.41 -13.51
C VAL A 149 -14.90 -0.69 -14.09
N ILE A 150 -14.44 -1.93 -14.03
CA ILE A 150 -15.25 -3.12 -14.25
C ILE A 150 -15.53 -3.75 -12.89
N GLU A 151 -16.82 -3.91 -12.58
CA GLU A 151 -17.34 -4.44 -11.33
C GLU A 151 -18.07 -5.76 -11.60
N GLY A 152 -17.87 -6.76 -10.75
CA GLY A 152 -18.71 -7.95 -10.68
C GLY A 152 -19.82 -7.75 -9.67
N ASN A 153 -20.94 -8.45 -9.83
CA ASN A 153 -22.14 -8.30 -9.02
C ASN A 153 -22.67 -6.86 -8.93
N LYS A 154 -22.46 -6.07 -9.98
CA LYS A 154 -23.03 -4.73 -10.11
C LYS A 154 -24.41 -4.87 -10.77
N ASN A 155 -25.46 -4.72 -9.98
CA ASN A 155 -26.83 -5.05 -10.39
C ASN A 155 -26.90 -6.50 -10.90
N ASP A 156 -26.35 -7.43 -10.10
CA ASP A 156 -26.33 -8.88 -10.35
C ASP A 156 -25.63 -9.28 -11.66
N ALA A 157 -24.72 -8.43 -12.15
CA ALA A 157 -23.98 -8.63 -13.39
C ALA A 157 -22.57 -8.03 -13.36
N VAL A 158 -21.71 -8.47 -14.28
CA VAL A 158 -20.45 -7.78 -14.58
C VAL A 158 -20.75 -6.57 -15.48
N GLY A 159 -20.28 -5.39 -15.08
CA GLY A 159 -20.52 -4.18 -15.85
C GLY A 159 -19.57 -3.04 -15.52
N ARG A 160 -19.64 -1.98 -16.32
CA ARG A 160 -18.82 -0.78 -16.13
C ARG A 160 -19.50 0.24 -15.21
N ARG A 161 -18.67 1.01 -14.51
CA ARG A 161 -19.05 2.25 -13.83
C ARG A 161 -18.01 3.32 -14.10
N THR A 162 -18.46 4.56 -14.29
CA THR A 162 -17.58 5.73 -14.28
C THR A 162 -17.66 6.40 -12.92
N VAL A 163 -16.50 6.71 -12.34
CA VAL A 163 -16.34 7.30 -11.02
C VAL A 163 -15.54 8.58 -11.14
N THR A 164 -15.91 9.59 -10.37
CA THR A 164 -15.13 10.83 -10.23
C THR A 164 -14.11 10.66 -9.11
N VAL A 165 -12.88 11.12 -9.32
CA VAL A 165 -11.83 11.13 -8.29
C VAL A 165 -12.31 11.90 -7.05
N GLY A 166 -12.06 11.35 -5.87
CA GLY A 166 -12.53 11.93 -4.60
C GLY A 166 -14.04 11.82 -4.36
N SER A 167 -14.77 11.02 -5.14
CA SER A 167 -16.18 10.76 -4.86
C SER A 167 -16.36 10.23 -3.44
N ALA A 168 -17.41 10.73 -2.77
CA ALA A 168 -17.71 10.38 -1.39
C ALA A 168 -18.02 8.90 -1.17
N SER A 169 -18.23 8.08 -2.21
CA SER A 169 -18.41 6.63 -2.08
C SER A 169 -17.10 5.83 -2.09
N ILE A 170 -15.96 6.48 -2.36
CA ILE A 170 -14.66 5.80 -2.43
C ILE A 170 -14.18 5.52 -1.01
N ARG A 171 -13.97 4.24 -0.69
CA ARG A 171 -13.35 3.81 0.57
C ARG A 171 -11.83 3.89 0.52
N GLY A 172 -11.26 3.63 -0.64
CA GLY A 172 -9.82 3.60 -0.88
C GLY A 172 -9.49 2.68 -2.05
N PHE A 173 -8.21 2.38 -2.22
CA PHE A 173 -7.72 1.55 -3.33
C PHE A 173 -6.79 0.44 -2.84
N VAL A 174 -6.89 -0.73 -3.44
CA VAL A 174 -5.83 -1.74 -3.41
C VAL A 174 -4.94 -1.52 -4.63
N LYS A 175 -3.62 -1.53 -4.43
CA LYS A 175 -2.61 -1.27 -5.48
C LYS A 175 -1.72 -2.51 -5.71
N PRO A 176 -2.20 -3.54 -6.42
CA PRO A 176 -1.40 -4.72 -6.73
C PRO A 176 -0.10 -4.39 -7.47
N MET A 177 0.96 -5.12 -7.16
CA MET A 177 2.29 -4.85 -7.70
C MET A 177 2.61 -5.75 -8.90
N TYR A 178 2.05 -5.35 -10.04
CA TYR A 178 2.07 -6.08 -11.30
C TYR A 178 3.43 -6.30 -11.96
N ASP A 179 4.45 -5.63 -11.46
CA ASP A 179 5.75 -5.50 -12.08
C ASP A 179 6.84 -6.27 -11.32
N GLY A 180 6.41 -7.08 -10.34
CA GLY A 180 7.31 -7.85 -9.49
C GLY A 180 8.11 -6.99 -8.52
N ALA A 181 7.86 -5.68 -8.47
CA ALA A 181 8.29 -4.90 -7.33
C ALA A 181 7.56 -5.47 -6.10
N THR A 182 8.32 -5.88 -5.10
CA THR A 182 7.80 -5.84 -3.74
C THR A 182 7.50 -4.37 -3.42
N PRO A 183 6.62 -4.06 -2.45
CA PRO A 183 6.41 -2.67 -2.07
C PRO A 183 7.80 -2.13 -1.71
N ASN A 184 8.11 -0.89 -2.06
CA ASN A 184 9.27 -0.26 -1.44
C ASN A 184 8.99 -0.22 0.05
N VAL A 185 9.56 -1.19 0.77
CA VAL A 185 9.62 -1.28 2.22
C VAL A 185 10.63 -0.22 2.67
N SER A 186 10.26 1.03 2.49
CA SER A 186 10.79 2.15 3.27
C SER A 186 9.81 2.58 4.37
N ASP A 187 8.66 1.90 4.49
CA ASP A 187 7.87 1.84 5.72
C ASP A 187 7.21 0.45 5.87
N THR A 188 7.81 -0.37 6.76
CA THR A 188 7.35 -1.67 7.35
C THR A 188 7.93 -2.97 6.77
N PRO A 189 8.58 -3.85 7.60
CA PRO A 189 9.66 -4.76 7.20
C PRO A 189 9.25 -6.00 6.39
N GLN A 190 10.13 -6.35 5.44
CA GLN A 190 10.11 -7.56 4.62
C GLN A 190 10.32 -8.83 5.47
N ALA A 191 9.57 -9.88 5.14
CA ALA A 191 9.83 -11.23 5.64
C ALA A 191 11.10 -11.80 5.00
N GLU A 192 12.11 -12.08 5.83
CA GLU A 192 13.00 -13.20 5.64
C GLU A 192 12.92 -14.08 6.90
N ASN A 193 12.51 -15.33 6.68
CA ASN A 193 12.72 -16.50 7.53
C ASN A 193 12.01 -16.53 8.89
N ASP A 194 11.56 -17.74 9.23
CA ASP A 194 10.94 -18.18 10.48
C ASP A 194 11.92 -18.06 11.67
N VAL A 195 12.37 -16.84 11.99
CA VAL A 195 13.34 -16.54 13.04
C VAL A 195 12.78 -15.43 13.92
N ASP A 196 12.66 -15.70 15.22
CA ASP A 196 12.35 -14.68 16.23
C ASP A 196 13.39 -13.55 16.14
N THR A 197 12.96 -12.32 15.80
CA THR A 197 13.87 -11.17 15.84
C THR A 197 13.95 -10.65 17.27
N THR A 198 15.15 -10.61 17.84
CA THR A 198 15.35 -10.04 19.18
C THR A 198 15.27 -8.52 19.09
N VAL A 199 14.45 -7.91 19.94
CA VAL A 199 14.20 -6.46 20.00
C VAL A 199 14.19 -6.01 21.47
N ASN A 200 14.18 -4.70 21.71
CA ASN A 200 13.95 -4.16 23.05
C ASN A 200 13.31 -2.77 22.96
N TYR A 201 11.99 -2.70 23.09
CA TYR A 201 11.25 -1.44 23.14
C TYR A 201 9.95 -1.62 23.93
N LYS A 202 9.31 -0.52 24.32
CA LYS A 202 8.01 -0.55 25.01
C LYS A 202 6.85 -0.28 24.07
N VAL A 203 5.74 -0.95 24.34
CA VAL A 203 4.45 -0.65 23.73
C VAL A 203 3.40 -0.41 24.80
N LYS A 204 2.35 0.33 24.45
CA LYS A 204 1.16 0.50 25.26
C LYS A 204 -0.01 -0.18 24.57
N VAL A 205 -0.74 -1.04 25.27
CA VAL A 205 -1.97 -1.63 24.73
C VAL A 205 -2.95 -0.50 24.41
N ASN A 206 -3.45 -0.47 23.18
CA ASN A 206 -4.30 0.60 22.65
C ASN A 206 -5.56 0.02 22.01
N THR A 207 -6.39 -0.62 22.84
CA THR A 207 -7.68 -1.18 22.43
C THR A 207 -8.61 -1.24 23.65
N PRO A 208 -9.89 -0.84 23.54
CA PRO A 208 -10.82 -0.80 24.67
C PRO A 208 -10.93 -2.13 25.43
N SER A 209 -10.83 -3.27 24.75
CA SER A 209 -11.00 -4.60 25.35
C SER A 209 -9.70 -5.25 25.83
N GLY A 210 -8.56 -4.55 25.71
CA GLY A 210 -7.25 -5.13 25.97
C GLY A 210 -6.77 -6.10 24.88
N VAL A 211 -5.57 -6.67 25.05
CA VAL A 211 -4.96 -7.61 24.11
C VAL A 211 -4.77 -8.99 24.74
N ASN A 212 -5.12 -10.05 24.01
CA ASN A 212 -4.83 -11.42 24.45
C ASN A 212 -3.34 -11.73 24.27
N CYS A 213 -2.73 -12.28 25.31
CA CYS A 213 -1.40 -12.85 25.29
C CYS A 213 -1.51 -14.37 25.05
N ARG A 214 -0.68 -14.91 24.16
CA ARG A 214 -0.77 -16.28 23.66
C ARG A 214 0.56 -17.02 23.80
N ASN A 215 0.51 -18.35 23.87
CA ASN A 215 1.73 -19.17 23.98
C ASN A 215 2.59 -19.16 22.70
N ALA A 216 1.98 -18.85 21.56
CA ALA A 216 2.63 -18.63 20.27
C ALA A 216 1.81 -17.59 19.46
N PRO A 217 2.36 -16.99 18.39
CA PRO A 217 1.56 -16.26 17.40
C PRO A 217 0.34 -17.08 16.96
N ASN A 218 -0.86 -16.51 17.08
CA ASN A 218 -2.15 -17.18 16.83
C ASN A 218 -2.45 -18.42 17.71
N GLY A 219 -1.64 -18.71 18.73
CA GLY A 219 -1.77 -19.86 19.61
C GLY A 219 -2.85 -19.74 20.68
N ALA A 220 -2.83 -20.65 21.65
CA ALA A 220 -3.78 -20.63 22.77
C ALA A 220 -3.56 -19.40 23.66
N LYS A 221 -4.66 -18.84 24.18
CA LYS A 221 -4.60 -17.72 25.13
C LYS A 221 -3.99 -18.21 26.44
N VAL A 222 -2.97 -17.49 26.92
CA VAL A 222 -2.36 -17.72 28.25
C VAL A 222 -2.81 -16.68 29.26
N LYS A 223 -3.02 -15.42 28.82
CA LYS A 223 -3.60 -14.34 29.64
C LYS A 223 -4.12 -13.20 28.76
N ALA A 224 -4.55 -12.10 29.36
CA ALA A 224 -4.84 -10.85 28.65
C ALA A 224 -4.26 -9.66 29.41
N TYR A 225 -3.89 -8.62 28.68
CA TYR A 225 -3.48 -7.33 29.23
C TYR A 225 -4.56 -6.28 28.96
N ALA A 226 -4.91 -5.50 29.97
CA ALA A 226 -5.93 -4.46 29.85
C ALA A 226 -5.46 -3.29 28.97
N ASN A 227 -6.41 -2.49 28.48
CA ASN A 227 -6.10 -1.25 27.76
C ASN A 227 -5.15 -0.35 28.57
N GLY A 228 -4.21 0.30 27.90
CA GLY A 228 -3.24 1.19 28.53
C GLY A 228 -2.08 0.50 29.26
N THR A 229 -2.06 -0.84 29.35
CA THR A 229 -0.94 -1.58 29.94
C THR A 229 0.33 -1.37 29.11
N GLU A 230 1.45 -1.06 29.75
CA GLU A 230 2.76 -0.97 29.08
C GLU A 230 3.47 -2.32 29.11
N LEU A 231 4.01 -2.74 27.97
CA LEU A 231 4.65 -4.03 27.77
C LEU A 231 6.02 -3.82 27.14
N THR A 232 7.04 -4.51 27.66
CA THR A 232 8.36 -4.56 27.02
C THR A 232 8.35 -5.69 25.99
N ILE A 233 8.67 -5.37 24.75
CA ILE A 233 8.76 -6.35 23.67
C ILE A 233 10.23 -6.73 23.50
N SER A 234 10.50 -8.01 23.73
CA SER A 234 11.85 -8.60 23.68
C SER A 234 12.11 -9.40 22.41
N LYS A 235 11.03 -9.82 21.73
CA LYS A 235 11.09 -10.48 20.41
C LYS A 235 9.91 -10.05 19.55
N GLU A 236 10.09 -9.98 18.25
CA GLU A 236 9.00 -9.83 17.29
C GLU A 236 8.92 -11.06 16.36
N LYS A 237 7.69 -11.42 15.98
CA LYS A 237 7.40 -12.45 14.99
C LYS A 237 6.09 -12.13 14.29
N ILE A 238 6.16 -11.70 13.03
CA ILE A 238 5.01 -11.50 12.13
C ILE A 238 3.87 -10.70 12.81
N GLY A 239 4.16 -9.49 13.29
CA GLY A 239 3.15 -8.64 13.95
C GLY A 239 2.77 -9.06 15.37
N TRP A 240 3.50 -10.01 15.97
CA TRP A 240 3.41 -10.37 17.37
C TRP A 240 4.66 -9.93 18.13
N GLY A 241 4.49 -9.50 19.38
CA GLY A 241 5.57 -9.14 20.28
C GLY A 241 5.60 -10.06 21.51
N TYR A 242 6.78 -10.56 21.87
CA TYR A 242 7.00 -11.39 23.06
C TYR A 242 7.24 -10.51 24.29
N THR A 243 6.38 -10.66 25.30
CA THR A 243 6.39 -9.84 26.53
C THR A 243 7.25 -10.40 27.65
N GLY A 244 7.87 -11.57 27.45
CA GLY A 244 8.47 -12.38 28.52
C GLY A 244 7.55 -13.48 29.05
N GLU A 245 6.22 -13.27 28.97
CA GLU A 245 5.19 -14.24 29.41
C GLU A 245 4.46 -14.90 28.24
N GLY A 246 4.50 -14.30 27.04
CA GLY A 246 3.83 -14.80 25.84
C GLY A 246 3.79 -13.76 24.72
N TRP A 247 3.07 -14.08 23.66
CA TRP A 247 2.97 -13.28 22.44
C TRP A 247 1.67 -12.46 22.42
N VAL A 248 1.80 -11.15 22.21
CA VAL A 248 0.66 -10.23 22.01
C VAL A 248 0.65 -9.70 20.58
N SER A 249 -0.52 -9.47 20.00
CA SER A 249 -0.61 -8.91 18.66
C SER A 249 -0.34 -7.41 18.72
N LEU A 250 0.72 -6.98 18.05
CA LEU A 250 1.21 -5.59 18.06
C LEU A 250 0.24 -4.62 17.36
N GLN A 251 -0.68 -5.11 16.54
CA GLN A 251 -1.75 -4.28 15.96
C GLN A 251 -2.63 -3.60 17.02
N TYR A 252 -2.72 -4.20 18.21
CA TYR A 252 -3.49 -3.68 19.35
C TYR A 252 -2.60 -2.92 20.34
N CYS A 253 -1.38 -2.58 19.95
CA CYS A 253 -0.41 -1.91 20.79
C CYS A 253 0.21 -0.74 20.03
N THR A 254 0.33 0.40 20.70
CA THR A 254 1.05 1.56 20.15
C THR A 254 2.47 1.52 20.71
N LYS A 255 3.50 1.57 19.85
CA LYS A 255 4.88 1.76 20.32
C LYS A 255 4.93 3.03 21.17
N ILE A 256 5.42 2.91 22.40
CA ILE A 256 5.70 4.09 23.20
C ILE A 256 6.93 4.70 22.54
N GLN A 257 6.71 5.76 21.77
CA GLN A 257 7.82 6.57 21.29
C GLN A 257 8.47 7.15 22.54
N ASP A 258 9.61 6.57 22.94
CA ASP A 258 10.54 7.29 23.77
C ASP A 258 10.75 8.64 23.09
N SER A 259 10.62 9.71 23.84
CA SER A 259 10.96 11.06 23.42
C SER A 259 12.40 11.06 22.93
N VAL A 260 12.61 10.77 21.64
CA VAL A 260 13.93 10.66 21.05
C VAL A 260 14.50 12.07 21.00
N ALA A 261 15.52 12.29 21.81
CA ALA A 261 16.41 13.41 21.65
C ALA A 261 16.88 13.53 20.18
N GLN A 262 16.52 14.65 19.56
CA GLN A 262 17.32 15.40 18.59
C GLN A 262 18.20 14.60 17.62
N ASN A 263 17.63 13.99 16.58
CA ASN A 263 18.38 13.69 15.35
C ASN A 263 18.44 14.96 14.46
N LEU A 264 18.99 16.04 15.00
CA LEU A 264 19.34 17.26 14.26
C LEU A 264 20.74 17.11 13.68
N GLY A 265 21.15 18.05 12.83
CA GLY A 265 22.49 18.08 12.25
C GLY A 265 22.49 17.94 10.74
N THR A 266 23.57 17.41 10.18
CA THR A 266 23.80 17.39 8.73
C THR A 266 23.15 16.17 8.07
N TYR A 267 22.43 16.42 6.99
CA TYR A 267 21.77 15.43 6.17
C TYR A 267 22.16 15.66 4.70
N GLU A 268 22.12 14.60 3.89
CA GLU A 268 22.34 14.64 2.46
C GLU A 268 21.04 14.35 1.72
N VAL A 269 20.75 15.17 0.70
CA VAL A 269 19.58 15.01 -0.18
C VAL A 269 19.81 13.82 -1.09
N ILE A 270 18.93 12.82 -1.02
CA ILE A 270 19.02 11.60 -1.86
C ILE A 270 18.10 11.63 -3.08
N ALA A 271 17.10 12.51 -3.09
CA ALA A 271 16.25 12.75 -4.26
C ALA A 271 17.06 13.36 -5.40
N SER A 272 16.70 13.04 -6.64
CA SER A 272 17.24 13.72 -7.83
C SER A 272 16.97 15.22 -7.76
N ASP A 273 15.79 15.57 -7.25
CA ASP A 273 15.29 16.92 -7.21
C ASP A 273 14.29 17.10 -6.06
N LEU A 274 14.66 17.87 -5.03
CA LEU A 274 13.93 17.97 -3.77
C LEU A 274 13.32 19.36 -3.57
N SER A 275 12.00 19.46 -3.70
CA SER A 275 11.31 20.74 -3.53
C SER A 275 11.43 21.32 -2.12
N VAL A 276 11.81 22.60 -2.05
CA VAL A 276 11.76 23.38 -0.81
C VAL A 276 10.40 24.05 -0.67
N ARG A 277 9.80 24.00 0.52
CA ARG A 277 8.45 24.49 0.78
C ARG A 277 8.41 25.55 1.88
N THR A 278 7.32 26.31 1.92
CA THR A 278 7.09 27.35 2.92
C THR A 278 6.69 26.81 4.30
N GLY A 279 6.30 25.54 4.41
CA GLY A 279 5.90 24.89 5.66
C GLY A 279 6.00 23.36 5.63
N PRO A 280 5.78 22.69 6.78
CA PRO A 280 5.98 21.24 6.95
C PRO A 280 4.80 20.43 6.41
N GLY A 281 4.81 20.17 5.10
CA GLY A 281 3.78 19.36 4.44
C GLY A 281 3.65 19.65 2.95
N GLU A 282 3.01 18.74 2.22
CA GLU A 282 2.82 18.91 0.77
C GLU A 282 1.79 19.99 0.40
N ASN A 283 0.91 20.34 1.34
CA ASN A 283 -0.08 21.42 1.19
C ASN A 283 0.55 22.82 1.24
N TYR A 284 1.81 22.93 1.67
CA TYR A 284 2.54 24.20 1.65
C TYR A 284 3.15 24.44 0.28
N ARG A 285 2.98 25.68 -0.21
CA ARG A 285 3.48 26.13 -1.51
C ARG A 285 4.98 25.83 -1.65
N ARG A 286 5.36 25.32 -2.83
CA ARG A 286 6.77 25.19 -3.23
C ARG A 286 7.37 26.57 -3.42
N LYS A 287 8.58 26.76 -2.90
CA LYS A 287 9.38 27.95 -3.17
C LYS A 287 9.89 27.89 -4.60
N THR A 288 9.97 29.05 -5.21
CA THR A 288 10.69 29.26 -6.48
C THR A 288 12.17 29.47 -6.22
N TYR A 289 13.02 29.31 -7.24
CA TYR A 289 14.45 29.60 -7.16
C TYR A 289 14.76 30.92 -6.45
N ASN A 290 14.01 31.99 -6.78
CA ASN A 290 14.25 33.32 -6.21
C ASN A 290 14.03 33.40 -4.70
N GLU A 291 13.18 32.53 -4.14
CA GLU A 291 12.82 32.46 -2.73
C GLU A 291 13.76 31.56 -1.90
N LEU A 292 14.70 30.88 -2.57
CA LEU A 292 15.75 30.10 -1.92
C LEU A 292 16.85 31.01 -1.33
N THR A 293 17.53 30.52 -0.29
CA THR A 293 18.75 31.16 0.21
C THR A 293 19.86 31.14 -0.86
N VAL A 294 20.84 32.04 -0.72
CA VAL A 294 22.00 32.11 -1.63
C VAL A 294 22.72 30.77 -1.74
N ASP A 295 22.81 30.03 -0.63
CA ASP A 295 23.47 28.73 -0.61
C ASP A 295 22.63 27.65 -1.33
N ALA A 296 21.34 27.57 -1.04
CA ALA A 296 20.43 26.65 -1.72
C ALA A 296 20.37 26.87 -3.25
N LYS A 297 20.46 28.12 -3.71
CA LYS A 297 20.53 28.45 -5.15
C LYS A 297 21.75 27.85 -5.86
N LYS A 298 22.86 27.58 -5.16
CA LYS A 298 24.04 26.92 -5.76
C LYS A 298 23.79 25.43 -6.02
N HIS A 299 22.76 24.88 -5.40
CA HIS A 299 22.38 23.47 -5.41
C HIS A 299 21.04 23.23 -6.12
N ASP A 300 20.60 24.23 -6.89
CA ASP A 300 19.42 24.23 -7.76
C ASP A 300 19.91 24.59 -9.18
N TYR A 301 20.37 23.58 -9.91
CA TYR A 301 21.10 23.77 -11.17
C TYR A 301 20.20 24.23 -12.33
N ASP A 302 18.94 23.81 -12.33
CA ASP A 302 17.91 24.13 -13.31
C ASP A 302 17.00 25.30 -12.90
N LYS A 303 17.18 25.82 -11.68
CA LYS A 303 16.55 27.03 -11.15
C LYS A 303 15.03 26.91 -11.01
N ASP A 304 14.58 25.75 -10.56
CA ASP A 304 13.15 25.42 -10.44
C ASP A 304 12.63 25.57 -8.98
N GLY A 305 13.52 25.79 -8.01
CA GLY A 305 13.21 25.86 -6.59
C GLY A 305 13.50 24.58 -5.80
N CYS A 306 14.14 23.59 -6.41
CA CYS A 306 14.45 22.30 -5.81
C CYS A 306 15.96 22.11 -5.57
N LEU A 307 16.30 21.28 -4.58
CA LEU A 307 17.68 20.92 -4.26
C LEU A 307 18.07 19.62 -4.98
N ASN A 308 19.18 19.65 -5.69
CA ASN A 308 19.67 18.48 -6.41
C ASN A 308 20.29 17.43 -5.45
N LYS A 309 20.34 16.19 -5.93
CA LYS A 309 20.96 15.07 -5.20
C LYS A 309 22.39 15.36 -4.73
N GLY A 310 22.71 14.91 -3.52
CA GLY A 310 24.02 15.08 -2.89
C GLY A 310 24.18 16.41 -2.14
N THR A 311 23.19 17.30 -2.23
CA THR A 311 23.18 18.56 -1.46
C THR A 311 23.17 18.25 0.04
N ARG A 312 24.08 18.87 0.80
CA ARG A 312 24.11 18.75 2.25
C ARG A 312 23.32 19.87 2.90
N VAL A 313 22.41 19.52 3.79
CA VAL A 313 21.52 20.45 4.49
C VAL A 313 21.60 20.23 6.00
N THR A 314 21.54 21.31 6.76
CA THR A 314 21.43 21.23 8.22
C THR A 314 19.97 21.21 8.63
N VAL A 315 19.53 20.12 9.24
CA VAL A 315 18.20 19.98 9.80
C VAL A 315 18.16 20.62 11.19
N LYS A 316 17.28 21.61 11.35
CA LYS A 316 17.11 22.40 12.57
C LYS A 316 15.88 21.99 13.39
N GLU A 317 14.94 21.31 12.75
CA GLU A 317 13.65 20.95 13.32
C GLU A 317 13.00 19.85 12.47
N TRP A 318 12.22 18.99 13.11
CA TRP A 318 11.41 17.98 12.45
C TRP A 318 9.93 18.22 12.81
N LYS A 319 9.05 18.15 11.81
CA LYS A 319 7.60 18.27 12.02
C LYS A 319 6.84 17.52 10.94
N ASN A 320 5.96 16.60 11.35
CA ASN A 320 5.09 15.83 10.44
C ASN A 320 5.84 15.14 9.27
N GLY A 321 7.03 14.59 9.54
CA GLY A 321 7.87 13.96 8.48
C GLY A 321 8.66 14.94 7.62
N PHE A 322 8.58 16.25 7.86
CA PHE A 322 9.35 17.27 7.16
C PHE A 322 10.47 17.83 8.03
N ALA A 323 11.61 18.11 7.41
CA ALA A 323 12.76 18.75 8.03
C ALA A 323 12.78 20.25 7.72
N ARG A 324 13.01 21.09 8.74
CA ARG A 324 13.33 22.49 8.56
C ARG A 324 14.81 22.65 8.28
N ILE A 325 15.14 23.14 7.09
CA ILE A 325 16.48 23.53 6.65
C ILE A 325 16.56 25.06 6.55
N PRO A 326 17.75 25.67 6.37
CA PRO A 326 17.87 27.13 6.27
C PRO A 326 16.98 27.76 5.19
N SER A 327 16.76 27.06 4.08
CA SER A 327 16.01 27.58 2.93
C SER A 327 14.48 27.38 3.03
N GLY A 328 14.01 26.52 3.94
CA GLY A 328 12.58 26.20 4.10
C GLY A 328 12.36 24.80 4.65
N TRP A 329 11.27 24.16 4.23
CA TRP A 329 10.92 22.80 4.63
C TRP A 329 11.09 21.82 3.48
N VAL A 330 11.66 20.65 3.75
CA VAL A 330 11.83 19.57 2.78
C VAL A 330 11.32 18.26 3.37
N SER A 331 10.87 17.32 2.54
CA SER A 331 10.44 16.00 3.05
C SER A 331 11.65 15.25 3.61
N GLY A 332 11.46 14.65 4.79
CA GLY A 332 12.44 13.82 5.48
C GLY A 332 12.77 12.53 4.76
N ASP A 333 11.82 12.01 3.98
CA ASP A 333 11.93 10.74 3.25
C ASP A 333 13.08 10.79 2.23
N TYR A 334 13.49 11.99 1.85
CA TYR A 334 14.56 12.26 0.90
C TYR A 334 15.83 12.80 1.56
N LEU A 335 15.96 12.64 2.88
CA LEU A 335 17.15 13.02 3.64
C LEU A 335 17.81 11.80 4.28
N LYS A 336 19.11 11.65 4.04
CA LYS A 336 19.96 10.65 4.71
C LYS A 336 20.88 11.33 5.70
N LYS A 337 20.90 10.89 6.96
CA LYS A 337 21.84 11.45 7.96
C LYS A 337 23.28 11.13 7.55
N VAL A 338 24.18 12.12 7.67
CA VAL A 338 25.61 12.02 7.33
C VAL A 338 26.48 11.98 8.57
#